data_AF-A0A9X3ASC3-F1
#
_entry.id   AF-A0A9X3ASC3-F1
#
_cell.length_a   1.000
_cell.length_b   1.000
_cell.length_c   1.000
_cell.angle_alpha   90.00
_cell.angle_beta   90.00
_cell.angle_gamma   90.00
#
_symmetry.space_group_name_H-M   'P 1'
#
loop_
_entity.id
_entity.type
_entity.pdbx_description
1 polymer ?
#
loop_
_entity_poly.entity_id
_entity_poly.type
_entity_poly.pdbx_seq_one_letter_code
_entity_poly.pdbx_strand_id
1 'polypeptide(L)'
;MLIRFASLLLLVVLQIGLQGCSLLGAKPEVVDSAQQEKPLPPELIEAYNAGLELLQDEEFEAAETHWQSLTEQYSEFPGCWTNLALAQYRLEQFSEGLDSLNKAVSLKQDFCPAYKILGLVQRELGQFSAAESSYQTAVQCDPADAEVRYNLGILYDLYLHDLAKALEQYQRAQSMMSEPDATLAIWIADLERRSTEQVAGEGS
;
A
#
# COMPACT_ATOMS: atom_id res chain seq x y z
N MET A 1 28.27 70.56 -25.92
CA MET A 1 28.56 70.14 -27.31
C MET A 1 28.67 68.61 -27.26
N LEU A 2 27.56 67.87 -27.46
CA LEU A 2 27.17 67.15 -28.71
C LEU A 2 28.19 66.02 -29.02
N ILE A 3 27.91 64.71 -28.94
CA ILE A 3 26.93 63.80 -29.62
C ILE A 3 27.11 62.38 -28.96
N ARG A 4 26.11 61.67 -28.41
CA ARG A 4 25.10 60.70 -28.96
C ARG A 4 25.61 59.38 -29.59
N PHE A 5 24.77 58.33 -29.44
CA PHE A 5 24.71 56.96 -30.01
C PHE A 5 25.33 55.85 -29.14
N ALA A 6 24.60 54.92 -28.49
CA ALA A 6 23.53 53.98 -28.89
C ALA A 6 24.05 52.68 -29.53
N SER A 7 23.49 51.57 -29.00
CA SER A 7 23.35 50.22 -29.57
C SER A 7 24.48 49.19 -29.42
N LEU A 8 24.24 48.28 -28.45
CA LEU A 8 23.94 46.85 -28.68
C LEU A 8 24.85 46.06 -29.63
N LEU A 9 25.69 45.15 -29.11
CA LEU A 9 25.62 43.73 -29.44
C LEU A 9 26.55 42.89 -28.54
N LEU A 10 26.00 41.77 -28.07
CA LEU A 10 26.64 40.60 -27.47
C LEU A 10 27.95 40.19 -28.18
N LEU A 11 28.98 39.85 -27.39
CA LEU A 11 29.61 38.52 -27.44
C LEU A 11 30.58 38.34 -26.26
N VAL A 12 30.12 37.52 -25.33
CA VAL A 12 30.83 36.86 -24.23
C VAL A 12 31.96 36.00 -24.80
N VAL A 13 33.14 35.96 -24.17
CA VAL A 13 33.90 34.72 -23.87
C VAL A 13 35.05 35.00 -22.88
N LEU A 14 35.02 34.21 -21.80
CA LEU A 14 36.09 33.79 -20.88
C LEU A 14 36.93 34.87 -20.16
N GLN A 15 36.54 35.16 -18.92
CA GLN A 15 37.51 35.08 -17.83
C GLN A 15 36.99 34.11 -16.77
N ILE A 16 37.78 33.05 -16.59
CA ILE A 16 37.66 32.05 -15.53
C ILE A 16 38.04 32.76 -14.23
N GLY A 17 37.03 33.25 -13.52
CA GLY A 17 37.13 33.66 -12.12
C GLY A 17 36.69 32.49 -11.25
N LEU A 18 37.63 31.92 -10.48
CA LEU A 18 37.34 31.00 -9.39
C LEU A 18 36.37 31.66 -8.41
N GLN A 19 35.10 31.33 -8.51
CA GLN A 19 34.18 31.38 -7.38
C GLN A 19 33.69 29.96 -7.16
N GLY A 20 34.03 29.40 -5.99
CA GLY A 20 33.50 28.14 -5.53
C GLY A 20 31.98 28.24 -5.41
N CYS A 21 31.28 27.79 -6.43
CA CYS A 21 29.89 27.40 -6.32
C CYS A 21 29.84 26.05 -5.62
N SER A 22 29.89 26.04 -4.29
CA SER A 22 29.17 25.02 -3.53
C SER A 22 27.68 25.35 -3.62
N LEU A 23 27.12 25.22 -4.82
CA LEU A 23 25.69 24.98 -5.01
C LEU A 23 25.52 23.46 -5.01
N LEU A 24 25.80 22.84 -3.85
CA LEU A 24 24.90 21.80 -3.41
C LEU A 24 23.55 22.51 -3.36
N GLY A 25 22.73 22.29 -4.39
CA GLY A 25 21.31 22.54 -4.26
C GLY A 25 20.92 21.97 -2.91
N ALA A 26 20.35 22.81 -2.05
CA ALA A 26 19.81 22.37 -0.79
C ALA A 26 19.07 21.06 -1.10
N LYS A 27 19.60 19.95 -0.57
CA LYS A 27 18.91 18.66 -0.61
C LYS A 27 17.49 19.01 -0.21
N PRO A 28 16.47 18.71 -1.05
CA PRO A 28 15.11 19.16 -0.77
C PRO A 28 14.88 18.84 0.69
N GLU A 29 14.69 19.90 1.48
CA GLU A 29 14.29 19.75 2.86
C GLU A 29 12.97 19.03 2.70
N VAL A 30 13.01 17.71 2.95
CA VAL A 30 11.81 16.92 3.10
C VAL A 30 11.17 17.61 4.28
N VAL A 31 10.28 18.55 3.96
CA VAL A 31 9.32 19.06 4.91
C VAL A 31 8.68 17.78 5.38
N ASP A 32 9.12 17.35 6.55
CA ASP A 32 8.51 16.30 7.31
C ASP A 32 7.13 16.85 7.63
N SER A 33 6.23 16.74 6.66
CA SER A 33 4.81 16.74 6.89
C SER A 33 4.52 15.43 7.58
N ALA A 34 5.07 15.28 8.80
CA ALA A 34 4.35 14.72 9.91
C ALA A 34 3.03 15.50 9.92
N GLN A 35 2.08 15.00 9.14
CA GLN A 35 0.68 15.30 9.31
C GLN A 35 0.48 15.14 10.82
N GLN A 36 0.21 16.23 11.52
CA GLN A 36 -0.22 16.16 12.90
C GLN A 36 -1.51 15.35 12.86
N GLU A 37 -1.40 14.03 13.03
CA GLU A 37 -2.55 13.17 13.20
C GLU A 37 -3.27 13.69 14.43
N LYS A 38 -4.49 14.17 14.23
CA LYS A 38 -5.36 14.62 15.32
C LYS A 38 -5.36 13.49 16.35
N PRO A 39 -4.89 13.73 17.59
CA PRO A 39 -4.84 12.68 18.59
C PRO A 39 -6.26 12.13 18.78
N LEU A 40 -6.38 10.80 18.84
CA LEU A 40 -7.66 10.16 19.04
C LEU A 40 -8.30 10.68 20.34
N PRO A 41 -9.60 11.04 20.33
CA PRO A 41 -10.33 11.32 21.56
C PRO A 41 -10.19 10.17 22.55
N PRO A 42 -10.03 10.42 23.87
CA PRO A 42 -9.89 9.35 24.86
C PRO A 42 -11.01 8.30 24.80
N GLU A 43 -12.25 8.75 24.59
CA GLU A 43 -13.43 7.90 24.42
C GLU A 43 -13.32 7.02 23.16
N LEU A 44 -12.73 7.54 22.08
CA LEU A 44 -12.46 6.77 20.87
C LEU A 44 -11.37 5.72 21.13
N ILE A 45 -10.33 6.02 21.92
CA ILE A 45 -9.26 5.03 22.20
C ILE A 45 -9.82 3.79 22.89
N GLU A 46 -10.64 3.98 23.93
CA GLU A 46 -11.25 2.87 24.67
C GLU A 46 -12.17 2.05 23.76
N ALA A 47 -13.08 2.71 23.03
CA ALA A 47 -13.98 2.04 22.12
C ALA A 47 -13.25 1.37 20.94
N TYR A 48 -12.18 1.97 20.43
CA TYR A 48 -11.36 1.39 19.36
C TYR A 48 -10.71 0.08 19.82
N ASN A 49 -10.14 0.05 21.03
CA ASN A 49 -9.54 -1.15 21.59
C ASN A 49 -10.58 -2.27 21.78
N ALA A 50 -11.77 -1.95 22.28
CA ALA A 50 -12.86 -2.93 22.39
C ALA A 50 -13.24 -3.51 21.01
N GLY A 51 -13.25 -2.69 19.96
CA GLY A 51 -13.50 -3.16 18.60
C GLY A 51 -12.39 -4.07 18.06
N LEU A 52 -11.13 -3.83 18.45
CA LEU A 52 -10.01 -4.71 18.10
C LEU A 52 -10.08 -6.05 18.84
N GLU A 53 -10.48 -6.04 20.11
CA GLU A 53 -10.70 -7.26 20.90
C GLU A 53 -11.77 -8.14 20.24
N LEU A 54 -12.91 -7.57 19.82
CA LEU A 54 -13.94 -8.31 19.09
C LEU A 54 -13.42 -8.95 17.79
N LEU A 55 -12.57 -8.24 17.04
CA LEU A 55 -11.94 -8.79 15.83
C LEU A 55 -10.95 -9.91 16.14
N GLN A 56 -10.20 -9.79 17.24
CA GLN A 56 -9.24 -10.77 17.70
C GLN A 56 -9.93 -12.05 18.20
N ASP A 57 -11.05 -11.90 18.91
CA ASP A 57 -11.86 -13.00 19.44
C ASP A 57 -12.79 -13.61 18.37
N GLU A 58 -12.71 -13.12 17.13
CA GLU A 58 -13.47 -13.57 15.97
C GLU A 58 -15.00 -13.36 16.08
N GLU A 59 -15.43 -12.43 16.94
CA GLU A 59 -16.82 -12.03 17.10
C GLU A 59 -17.23 -11.01 16.02
N PHE A 60 -17.22 -11.43 14.74
CA PHE A 60 -17.30 -10.51 13.61
C PHE A 60 -18.62 -9.73 13.50
N GLU A 61 -19.76 -10.33 13.82
CA GLU A 61 -21.05 -9.62 13.81
C GLU A 61 -21.12 -8.53 14.90
N ALA A 62 -20.54 -8.82 16.07
CA ALA A 62 -20.40 -7.84 17.14
C ALA A 62 -19.40 -6.74 16.76
N ALA A 63 -18.27 -7.12 16.15
CA ALA A 63 -17.28 -6.18 15.63
C ALA A 63 -17.88 -5.26 14.57
N GLU A 64 -18.64 -5.79 13.61
CA GLU A 64 -19.32 -5.01 12.57
C GLU A 64 -20.24 -3.96 13.20
N THR A 65 -21.13 -4.39 14.10
CA THR A 65 -22.07 -3.49 14.79
C THR A 65 -21.33 -2.40 15.57
N HIS A 66 -20.26 -2.77 16.27
CA HIS A 66 -19.46 -1.86 17.07
C HIS A 66 -18.71 -0.83 16.21
N TRP A 67 -18.03 -1.28 15.15
CA TRP A 67 -17.32 -0.40 14.24
C TRP A 67 -18.27 0.50 13.45
N GLN A 68 -19.46 0.02 13.09
CA GLN A 68 -20.49 0.84 12.45
C GLN A 68 -20.91 2.01 13.34
N SER A 69 -21.19 1.75 14.63
CA SER A 69 -21.47 2.82 15.61
C SER A 69 -20.33 3.82 15.73
N LEU A 70 -19.08 3.36 15.70
CA LEU A 70 -17.91 4.24 15.69
C LEU A 70 -17.83 5.08 14.42
N THR A 71 -18.16 4.56 13.24
CA THR A 71 -18.16 5.34 12.00
C THR A 71 -19.23 6.42 11.96
N GLU A 72 -20.34 6.26 12.70
CA GLU A 72 -21.37 7.30 12.83
C GLU A 72 -20.92 8.46 13.71
N GLN A 73 -20.20 8.16 14.81
CA GLN A 73 -19.75 9.15 15.78
C GLN A 73 -18.42 9.81 15.40
N TYR A 74 -17.53 9.03 14.77
CA TYR A 74 -16.13 9.36 14.48
C TYR A 74 -15.84 9.17 13.00
N SER A 75 -16.76 9.66 12.15
CA SER A 75 -16.71 9.48 10.70
C SER A 75 -15.46 10.03 10.01
N GLU A 76 -14.69 10.91 10.66
CA GLU A 76 -13.46 11.47 10.13
C GLU A 76 -12.23 10.57 10.29
N PHE A 77 -12.33 9.48 11.06
CA PHE A 77 -11.19 8.61 11.37
C PHE A 77 -11.15 7.40 10.41
N PRO A 78 -10.17 7.32 9.50
CA PRO A 78 -10.10 6.25 8.50
C PRO A 78 -9.89 4.85 9.12
N GLY A 79 -9.33 4.77 10.33
CA GLY A 79 -9.17 3.52 11.07
C GLY A 79 -10.49 2.84 11.40
N CYS A 80 -11.53 3.60 11.80
CA CYS A 80 -12.86 3.05 12.10
C CYS A 80 -13.47 2.38 10.87
N TRP A 81 -13.43 3.05 9.72
CA TRP A 81 -13.90 2.51 8.45
C TRP A 81 -13.10 1.29 7.97
N THR A 82 -11.79 1.29 8.22
CA THR A 82 -10.91 0.17 7.84
C THR A 82 -11.20 -1.09 8.67
N ASN A 83 -11.43 -0.94 9.98
CA ASN A 83 -11.80 -2.07 10.84
C ASN A 83 -13.24 -2.54 10.64
N LEU A 84 -14.17 -1.62 10.32
CA LEU A 84 -15.50 -2.00 9.85
C LEU A 84 -15.39 -2.90 8.61
N ALA A 85 -14.61 -2.47 7.62
CA ALA A 85 -14.38 -3.26 6.42
C ALA A 85 -13.70 -4.61 6.70
N LEU A 86 -12.82 -4.68 7.71
CA LEU A 86 -12.22 -5.95 8.13
C LEU A 86 -13.29 -6.91 8.67
N ALA A 87 -14.19 -6.44 9.53
CA ALA A 87 -15.31 -7.24 10.03
C ALA A 87 -16.21 -7.71 8.86
N GLN A 88 -16.57 -6.80 7.96
CA GLN A 88 -17.38 -7.09 6.77
C GLN A 88 -16.71 -8.10 5.84
N TYR A 89 -15.40 -8.01 5.64
CA TYR A 89 -14.64 -9.00 4.88
C TYR A 89 -14.69 -10.39 5.54
N ARG A 90 -14.56 -10.48 6.87
CA ARG A 90 -14.66 -11.76 7.60
C ARG A 90 -16.07 -12.36 7.56
N LEU A 91 -17.09 -11.53 7.35
CA LEU A 91 -18.48 -11.91 7.14
C LEU A 91 -18.85 -12.15 5.65
N GLU A 92 -17.87 -12.10 4.74
CA GLU A 92 -18.07 -12.23 3.29
C GLU A 92 -18.95 -11.12 2.66
N GLN A 93 -19.14 -10.01 3.36
CA GLN A 93 -19.88 -8.82 2.92
C GLN A 93 -18.97 -7.90 2.10
N PHE A 94 -18.46 -8.40 0.97
CA PHE A 94 -17.38 -7.74 0.25
C PHE A 94 -17.78 -6.40 -0.38
N SER A 95 -19.05 -6.22 -0.77
CA SER A 95 -19.50 -4.96 -1.38
C SER A 95 -19.54 -3.84 -0.34
N GLU A 96 -20.07 -4.13 0.84
CA GLU A 96 -20.12 -3.24 1.99
C GLU A 96 -18.70 -2.92 2.49
N GLY A 97 -17.82 -3.92 2.56
CA GLY A 97 -16.40 -3.74 2.87
C GLY A 97 -15.70 -2.79 1.89
N LEU A 98 -16.00 -2.89 0.60
CA LEU A 98 -15.45 -1.99 -0.42
C LEU A 98 -15.91 -0.54 -0.22
N ASP A 99 -17.19 -0.33 0.10
CA ASP A 99 -17.73 1.00 0.39
C ASP A 99 -17.07 1.63 1.63
N SER A 100 -16.92 0.84 2.70
CA SER A 100 -16.21 1.24 3.92
C SER A 100 -14.75 1.63 3.63
N LEU A 101 -14.03 0.85 2.82
CA LEU A 101 -12.64 1.15 2.48
C LEU A 101 -12.51 2.36 1.55
N ASN A 102 -13.41 2.52 0.59
CA ASN A 102 -13.48 3.72 -0.24
C ASN A 102 -13.67 4.97 0.62
N LYS A 103 -14.48 4.87 1.68
CA LYS A 103 -14.60 5.94 2.66
C LYS A 103 -13.28 6.20 3.40
N ALA A 104 -12.59 5.16 3.88
CA ALA A 104 -11.30 5.29 4.56
C ALA A 104 -10.25 6.02 3.69
N VAL A 105 -10.06 5.59 2.44
CA VAL A 105 -9.07 6.20 1.53
C VAL A 105 -9.51 7.58 1.04
N SER A 106 -10.81 7.90 1.03
CA SER A 106 -11.29 9.26 0.73
C SER A 106 -10.97 10.27 1.84
N LEU A 107 -10.89 9.80 3.10
CA LEU A 107 -10.53 10.62 4.26
C LEU A 107 -9.03 10.86 4.31
N LYS A 108 -8.24 9.81 4.03
CA LYS A 108 -6.78 9.87 4.02
C LYS A 108 -6.24 8.92 2.94
N GLN A 109 -5.82 9.50 1.82
CA GLN A 109 -5.36 8.73 0.65
C GLN A 109 -4.09 7.91 0.94
N ASP A 110 -3.25 8.34 1.88
CA ASP A 110 -2.05 7.64 2.32
C ASP A 110 -2.28 6.78 3.58
N PHE A 111 -3.54 6.39 3.87
CA PHE A 111 -3.86 5.52 5.00
C PHE A 111 -3.52 4.05 4.70
N CYS A 112 -2.23 3.73 4.87
CA CYS A 112 -1.63 2.44 4.56
C CYS A 112 -2.41 1.18 5.03
N PRO A 113 -2.98 1.12 6.25
CA PRO A 113 -3.70 -0.07 6.70
C PRO A 113 -4.89 -0.47 5.82
N ALA A 114 -5.55 0.49 5.15
CA ALA A 114 -6.71 0.20 4.30
C ALA A 114 -6.33 -0.55 3.02
N TYR A 115 -5.13 -0.35 2.48
CA TYR A 115 -4.74 -0.90 1.18
C TYR A 115 -4.58 -2.42 1.18
N LYS A 116 -4.16 -3.01 2.30
CA LYS A 116 -4.12 -4.48 2.45
C LYS A 116 -5.52 -5.07 2.33
N ILE A 117 -6.48 -4.50 3.05
CA ILE A 117 -7.87 -4.98 3.07
C ILE A 117 -8.57 -4.67 1.74
N LEU A 118 -8.28 -3.53 1.10
CA LEU A 118 -8.75 -3.24 -0.27
C LEU A 118 -8.32 -4.32 -1.25
N GLY A 119 -7.05 -4.73 -1.21
CA GLY A 119 -6.57 -5.81 -2.07
C GLY A 119 -7.33 -7.12 -1.84
N LEU A 120 -7.57 -7.48 -0.58
CA LEU A 120 -8.35 -8.68 -0.22
C LEU A 120 -9.78 -8.60 -0.75
N VAL A 121 -10.52 -7.55 -0.39
CA VAL A 121 -11.92 -7.34 -0.80
C VAL A 121 -12.05 -7.28 -2.33
N GLN A 122 -11.18 -6.55 -3.01
CA GLN A 122 -11.20 -6.43 -4.47
C GLN A 122 -10.91 -7.77 -5.14
N ARG A 123 -10.03 -8.61 -4.59
CA ARG A 123 -9.77 -9.96 -5.09
C ARG A 123 -11.03 -10.83 -4.99
N GLU A 124 -11.70 -10.83 -3.83
CA GLU A 124 -12.94 -11.60 -3.65
C GLU A 124 -14.08 -11.12 -4.56
N LEU A 125 -14.11 -9.82 -4.89
CA LEU A 125 -15.03 -9.24 -5.87
C LEU A 125 -14.62 -9.49 -7.35
N GLY A 126 -13.50 -10.16 -7.62
CA GLY A 126 -13.00 -10.41 -8.97
C GLY A 126 -12.35 -9.20 -9.65
N GLN A 127 -12.09 -8.12 -8.91
CA GLN A 127 -11.50 -6.87 -9.41
C GLN A 127 -9.96 -6.96 -9.40
N PHE A 128 -9.39 -7.95 -10.09
CA PHE A 128 -7.97 -8.32 -9.92
C PHE A 128 -6.97 -7.21 -10.23
N SER A 129 -7.21 -6.37 -11.24
CA SER A 129 -6.31 -5.24 -11.55
C SER A 129 -6.33 -4.15 -10.46
N ALA A 130 -7.50 -3.92 -9.85
CA ALA A 130 -7.61 -3.02 -8.71
C ALA A 130 -6.93 -3.63 -7.47
N ALA A 131 -7.14 -4.93 -7.23
CA ALA A 131 -6.50 -5.66 -6.15
C ALA A 131 -4.97 -5.62 -6.25
N GLU A 132 -4.40 -5.80 -7.45
CA GLU A 132 -2.96 -5.68 -7.70
C GLU A 132 -2.46 -4.29 -7.29
N SER A 133 -3.16 -3.23 -7.71
CA SER A 133 -2.79 -1.84 -7.39
C SER A 133 -2.84 -1.57 -5.87
N SER A 134 -3.88 -2.08 -5.19
CA SER A 134 -4.04 -1.94 -3.74
C SER A 134 -2.95 -2.67 -2.97
N TYR A 135 -2.66 -3.93 -3.34
CA TYR A 135 -1.55 -4.67 -2.72
C TYR A 135 -0.19 -4.04 -2.99
N GLN A 136 0.08 -3.55 -4.21
CA GLN A 136 1.33 -2.85 -4.50
C GLN A 136 1.48 -1.59 -3.65
N THR A 137 0.38 -0.86 -3.41
CA THR A 137 0.37 0.29 -2.49
C THR A 137 0.65 -0.15 -1.06
N ALA A 138 0.04 -1.24 -0.59
CA ALA A 138 0.32 -1.81 0.74
C ALA A 138 1.79 -2.25 0.89
N VAL A 139 2.40 -2.86 -0.14
CA VAL A 139 3.84 -3.21 -0.15
C VAL A 139 4.74 -1.97 -0.10
N GLN A 140 4.34 -0.86 -0.75
CA GLN A 140 5.10 0.40 -0.68
C GLN A 140 5.03 1.02 0.72
N CYS A 141 3.87 0.93 1.35
CA CYS A 141 3.61 1.41 2.70
C CYS A 141 4.40 0.65 3.76
N ASP A 142 4.32 -0.68 3.75
CA ASP A 142 5.10 -1.56 4.62
C ASP A 142 5.80 -2.65 3.78
N PRO A 143 7.06 -2.40 3.38
CA PRO A 143 7.83 -3.38 2.61
C PRO A 143 8.12 -4.69 3.35
N ALA A 144 7.96 -4.71 4.69
CA ALA A 144 8.24 -5.84 5.56
C ALA A 144 6.99 -6.66 5.92
N ASP A 145 5.79 -6.25 5.49
CA ASP A 145 4.57 -7.04 5.66
C ASP A 145 4.59 -8.26 4.72
N ALA A 146 5.04 -9.40 5.25
CA ALA A 146 5.10 -10.67 4.54
C ALA A 146 3.72 -11.16 4.08
N GLU A 147 2.65 -10.81 4.81
CA GLU A 147 1.28 -11.22 4.52
C GLU A 147 0.76 -10.55 3.23
N VAL A 148 1.09 -9.27 3.02
CA VAL A 148 0.74 -8.56 1.78
C VAL A 148 1.41 -9.22 0.58
N ARG A 149 2.69 -9.58 0.71
CA ARG A 149 3.43 -10.26 -0.38
C ARG A 149 2.86 -11.64 -0.66
N TYR A 150 2.54 -12.40 0.38
CA TYR A 150 1.87 -13.68 0.24
C TYR A 150 0.54 -13.55 -0.52
N ASN A 151 -0.30 -12.58 -0.14
CA ASN A 151 -1.59 -12.34 -0.82
C ASN A 151 -1.43 -11.84 -2.26
N LEU A 152 -0.42 -11.02 -2.54
CA LEU A 152 -0.10 -10.60 -3.90
C LEU A 152 0.42 -11.79 -4.75
N GLY A 153 1.17 -12.72 -4.15
CA GLY A 153 1.54 -13.99 -4.78
C GLY A 153 0.33 -14.84 -5.16
N ILE A 154 -0.65 -14.96 -4.26
CA ILE A 154 -1.93 -15.62 -4.54
C ILE A 154 -2.64 -14.97 -5.73
N LEU A 155 -2.70 -13.64 -5.76
CA LEU A 155 -3.31 -12.90 -6.87
C LEU A 155 -2.64 -13.25 -8.20
N TYR A 156 -1.30 -13.26 -8.22
CA TYR A 156 -0.53 -13.56 -9.43
C TYR A 156 -0.67 -15.01 -9.89
N ASP A 157 -0.62 -15.98 -8.98
CA ASP A 157 -0.69 -17.41 -9.33
C ASP A 157 -2.09 -17.81 -9.81
N LEU A 158 -3.10 -17.55 -8.99
CA LEU A 158 -4.42 -18.14 -9.17
C LEU A 158 -5.32 -17.35 -10.12
N TYR A 159 -5.14 -16.03 -10.21
CA TYR A 159 -6.09 -15.16 -10.90
C TYR A 159 -5.49 -14.44 -12.12
N LEU A 160 -4.23 -14.00 -12.03
CA LEU A 160 -3.55 -13.33 -13.15
C LEU A 160 -2.68 -14.29 -13.98
N HIS A 161 -2.41 -15.49 -13.48
CA HIS A 161 -1.58 -16.52 -14.10
C HIS A 161 -0.17 -16.04 -14.50
N ASP A 162 0.39 -15.11 -13.72
CA ASP A 162 1.77 -14.61 -13.87
C ASP A 162 2.69 -15.38 -12.90
N LEU A 163 3.17 -16.53 -13.34
CA LEU A 163 3.98 -17.44 -12.52
C LEU A 163 5.28 -16.78 -12.05
N ALA A 164 5.86 -15.90 -12.87
CA ALA A 164 7.11 -15.22 -12.54
C ALA A 164 6.91 -14.25 -11.38
N LYS A 165 5.88 -13.41 -11.45
CA LYS A 165 5.55 -12.50 -10.35
C LYS A 165 5.07 -13.24 -9.10
N ALA A 166 4.29 -14.32 -9.26
CA ALA A 166 3.85 -15.14 -8.13
C ALA A 166 5.04 -15.70 -7.35
N LEU A 167 5.99 -16.32 -8.07
CA LEU A 167 7.22 -16.86 -7.48
C LEU A 167 8.03 -15.79 -6.75
N GLU A 168 8.22 -14.62 -7.37
CA GLU A 168 8.93 -13.49 -6.76
C GLU A 168 8.29 -13.06 -5.43
N GLN A 169 6.96 -12.92 -5.40
CA GLN A 169 6.27 -12.48 -4.17
C GLN A 169 6.29 -13.54 -3.08
N TYR A 170 6.08 -14.81 -3.43
CA TYR A 170 6.15 -15.91 -2.46
C TYR A 170 7.54 -16.09 -1.87
N GLN A 171 8.60 -16.04 -2.69
CA GLN A 171 9.98 -16.11 -2.19
C GLN A 171 10.30 -14.96 -1.23
N ARG A 172 9.87 -13.73 -1.56
CA ARG A 172 10.02 -12.59 -0.65
C ARG A 172 9.25 -12.78 0.65
N ALA A 173 7.98 -13.21 0.58
CA ALA A 173 7.17 -13.49 1.76
C ALA A 173 7.86 -14.52 2.67
N GLN A 174 8.28 -15.66 2.11
CA GLN A 174 9.00 -16.73 2.83
C GLN A 174 10.27 -16.21 3.52
N SER A 175 11.05 -15.35 2.85
CA SER A 175 12.29 -14.80 3.40
C SER A 175 12.10 -13.82 4.58
N MET A 176 10.88 -13.28 4.71
CA MET A 176 10.52 -12.30 5.75
C MET A 176 9.90 -12.97 6.99
N MET A 177 9.41 -14.20 6.85
CA MET A 177 8.85 -14.97 7.95
C MET A 177 9.96 -15.43 8.90
N SER A 178 9.75 -15.31 10.21
CA SER A 178 10.69 -15.79 11.23
C SER A 178 10.82 -17.32 11.22
N GLU A 179 9.71 -18.01 10.95
CA GLU A 179 9.66 -19.45 10.73
C GLU A 179 9.16 -19.70 9.30
N PRO A 180 9.96 -20.37 8.45
CA PRO A 180 9.56 -20.70 7.08
C PRO A 180 8.24 -21.48 7.03
N ASP A 181 7.27 -21.01 6.23
CA ASP A 181 6.02 -21.74 6.00
C ASP A 181 6.25 -22.94 5.07
N ALA A 182 5.92 -24.14 5.53
CA ALA A 182 6.15 -25.38 4.78
C ALA A 182 5.22 -25.53 3.56
N THR A 183 4.01 -25.01 3.65
CA THR A 183 3.04 -25.02 2.54
C THR A 183 3.52 -24.08 1.44
N LEU A 184 3.93 -22.87 1.83
CA LEU A 184 4.47 -21.87 0.91
C LEU A 184 5.75 -22.38 0.22
N ALA A 185 6.61 -23.11 0.93
CA ALA A 185 7.79 -23.74 0.34
C ALA A 185 7.43 -24.78 -0.75
N ILE A 186 6.35 -25.54 -0.57
CA ILE A 186 5.86 -26.48 -1.59
C ILE A 186 5.35 -25.72 -2.82
N TRP A 187 4.61 -24.62 -2.63
CA TRP A 187 4.11 -23.80 -3.73
C TRP A 187 5.23 -23.16 -4.53
N ILE A 188 6.26 -22.64 -3.85
CA ILE A 188 7.46 -22.08 -4.49
C ILE A 188 8.13 -23.15 -5.37
N ALA A 189 8.33 -24.36 -4.85
CA ALA A 189 8.95 -25.45 -5.60
C ALA A 189 8.12 -25.89 -6.83
N ASP A 190 6.79 -25.94 -6.71
CA ASP A 190 5.92 -26.25 -7.86
C ASP A 190 5.97 -25.15 -8.93
N LEU A 191 5.97 -23.88 -8.54
CA LEU A 191 6.06 -22.74 -9.47
C LEU A 191 7.42 -22.69 -10.19
N GLU A 192 8.52 -23.01 -9.51
CA GLU A 192 9.85 -23.11 -10.13
C GLU A 192 9.89 -24.20 -11.21
N ARG A 193 9.26 -25.35 -10.94
CA ARG A 193 9.14 -26.44 -11.92
C ARG A 193 8.30 -26.01 -13.12
N ARG A 194 7.10 -25.46 -12.90
CA ARG A 194 6.17 -25.03 -13.97
C ARG A 194 6.75 -23.93 -14.85
N SER A 195 7.43 -22.95 -14.24
CA SER A 195 8.09 -21.87 -14.99
C SER A 195 9.22 -22.39 -15.89
N THR A 196 10.00 -23.37 -15.41
CA THR A 196 11.06 -24.02 -16.21
C THR A 196 10.48 -24.81 -17.40
N GLU A 197 9.38 -25.53 -17.19
CA GLU A 197 8.69 -26.28 -18.25
C GLU A 197 8.12 -25.36 -19.33
N GLN A 198 7.58 -24.20 -18.96
CA GLN A 198 7.05 -23.22 -19.90
C GLN A 198 8.13 -22.66 -20.83
N VAL A 199 9.29 -22.28 -20.29
CA VAL A 199 10.41 -21.76 -21.09
C VAL A 199 10.96 -22.82 -22.05
N ALA A 200 11.00 -24.09 -21.63
CA ALA A 200 11.46 -25.18 -22.48
C ALA A 200 10.51 -25.49 -23.64
N GLY A 201 9.20 -25.33 -23.46
CA GLY A 201 8.18 -25.59 -24.49
C GLY A 201 8.04 -24.48 -25.54
N GLU A 202 8.37 -23.23 -25.20
CA GLU A 202 8.35 -22.11 -26.17
C GLU A 202 9.58 -22.09 -27.11
N GLY A 203 10.63 -22.85 -26.79
CA GLY A 203 11.86 -22.96 -27.57
C GLY A 203 11.95 -24.13 -28.56
N SER A 204 10.93 -24.98 -28.65
CA SER A 204 10.86 -26.18 -29.52
C SER A 204 9.88 -26.00 -30.68
#